data_AF-A0AA52APM9-F1
#
_entry.id   AF-A0AA52APM9-F1
#
_cell.length_a   1.000
_cell.length_b   1.000
_cell.length_c   1.000
_cell.angle_alpha   90.00
_cell.angle_beta   90.00
_cell.angle_gamma   90.00
#
_symmetry.space_group_name_H-M   'P 1'
#
loop_
_entity.id
_entity.type
_entity.pdbx_description
1 polymer ?
#
loop_
_entity_poly.entity_id
_entity_poly.type
_entity_poly.pdbx_seq_one_letter_code
_entity_poly.pdbx_strand_id
1 'polypeptide(L)'
;MHPSPVPCRWDSRPVPAHVRRSLCVDPDSPSRLLRCAQHDRCRECGNPVEWYQRARDRPVRLHPQELPAAAVPTDHRWHVSSGLACPSGDGSAWCRLTHASVCPARDAGAAAVPELARLRRTLAVNTRRLADAGSFTAAVPAGPAGRQPEDPCRPARPAVQILYVRYLAARPLDEIQCVAQTRRRDRCTFRMLASGGPAGVWRLVPATATQGQLALPAEVMAVYDLSSLPYGEQLRWRTQRCPQHAATPTAADLALTDWEPFDPLVHQAYVHRRLPTHSRRPHPGSGTQKAVR
;
A
#
# COMPACT_ATOMS: atom_id res chain seq x y z
N MET A 1 28.01 -36.36 0.69
CA MET A 1 27.58 -34.97 0.41
C MET A 1 27.82 -34.15 1.67
N HIS A 2 28.73 -33.18 1.59
CA HIS A 2 29.15 -32.35 2.72
C HIS A 2 28.04 -31.35 3.13
N PRO A 3 27.84 -31.10 4.44
CA PRO A 3 27.06 -29.95 4.88
C PRO A 3 27.90 -28.67 4.73
N SER A 4 27.34 -27.64 4.10
CA SER A 4 27.97 -26.31 4.03
C SER A 4 27.89 -25.59 5.38
N PRO A 5 28.92 -24.81 5.75
CA PRO A 5 29.07 -24.28 7.11
C PRO A 5 28.15 -23.09 7.38
N VAL A 6 27.65 -23.04 8.61
CA VAL A 6 26.95 -21.89 9.19
C VAL A 6 27.98 -20.77 9.43
N PRO A 7 27.70 -19.51 9.06
CA PRO A 7 28.62 -18.42 9.36
C PRO A 7 28.64 -18.15 10.86
N CYS A 8 29.77 -18.47 11.50
CA CYS A 8 30.05 -18.17 12.89
C CYS A 8 30.92 -16.91 13.00
N ARG A 9 30.71 -16.09 14.04
CA ARG A 9 31.79 -15.23 14.55
C ARG A 9 32.91 -16.13 15.08
N TRP A 10 34.14 -15.64 15.06
CA TRP A 10 35.34 -16.34 15.53
C TRP A 10 35.20 -16.96 16.95
N ASP A 11 34.25 -16.45 17.75
CA ASP A 11 34.05 -16.84 19.14
C ASP A 11 32.88 -17.82 19.34
N SER A 12 32.36 -18.45 18.27
CA SER A 12 31.30 -19.47 18.31
C SER A 12 29.96 -19.06 18.97
N ARG A 13 29.68 -17.75 19.09
CA ARG A 13 28.39 -17.26 19.61
C ARG A 13 27.38 -17.03 18.48
N PRO A 14 26.10 -17.39 18.65
CA PRO A 14 25.05 -17.12 17.66
C PRO A 14 24.84 -15.60 17.52
N VAL A 15 24.75 -15.13 16.27
CA VAL A 15 24.46 -13.71 15.98
C VAL A 15 22.99 -13.43 16.34
N PRO A 16 22.68 -12.45 17.20
CA PRO A 16 21.30 -12.12 17.52
C PRO A 16 20.59 -11.57 16.28
N ALA A 17 19.41 -12.13 15.95
CA ALA A 17 18.56 -11.64 14.88
C ALA A 17 18.06 -10.22 15.22
N HIS A 18 18.37 -9.24 14.37
CA HIS A 18 17.84 -7.89 14.53
C HIS A 18 16.33 -7.89 14.29
N VAL A 19 15.56 -7.66 15.36
CA VAL A 19 14.14 -7.33 15.28
C VAL A 19 13.98 -6.06 14.44
N ARG A 20 13.22 -6.11 13.34
CA ARG A 20 12.91 -4.92 12.53
C ARG A 20 12.17 -3.92 13.43
N ARG A 21 12.87 -2.85 13.82
CA ARG A 21 12.24 -1.70 14.47
C ARG A 21 11.51 -0.90 13.40
N SER A 22 10.18 -0.86 13.48
CA SER A 22 9.44 0.22 12.83
C SER A 22 9.98 1.55 13.35
N LEU A 23 10.27 2.49 12.44
CA LEU A 23 10.64 3.84 12.82
C LEU A 23 9.43 4.47 13.55
N CYS A 24 9.46 4.44 14.87
CA CYS A 24 8.52 5.16 15.70
C CYS A 24 9.01 6.60 15.82
N VAL A 25 8.09 7.56 15.71
CA VAL A 25 8.39 8.94 16.07
C VAL A 25 8.55 8.95 17.58
N ASP A 26 9.70 9.46 18.05
CA ASP A 26 9.94 9.61 19.48
C ASP A 26 8.78 10.41 20.11
N PRO A 27 8.20 9.96 21.25
CA PRO A 27 7.11 10.65 21.90
C PRO A 27 7.41 12.12 22.16
N ASP A 28 8.66 12.50 22.44
CA ASP A 28 9.05 13.86 22.77
C ASP A 28 9.51 14.66 21.53
N SER A 29 9.43 14.07 20.33
CA SER A 29 9.79 14.75 19.09
C SER A 29 8.81 15.88 18.75
N PRO A 30 9.30 17.10 18.44
CA PRO A 30 8.43 18.19 17.99
C PRO A 30 7.76 17.90 16.64
N SER A 31 8.33 16.99 15.84
CA SER A 31 7.75 16.56 14.56
C SER A 31 6.48 15.70 14.71
N ARG A 32 6.16 15.26 15.93
CA ARG A 32 4.98 14.45 16.27
C ARG A 32 3.67 15.15 15.90
N LEU A 33 3.56 16.46 16.17
CA LEU A 33 2.35 17.24 15.88
C LEU A 33 2.10 17.42 14.37
N LEU A 34 3.15 17.38 13.55
CA LEU A 34 3.01 17.44 12.09
C LEU A 34 2.52 16.12 11.49
N ARG A 35 2.59 15.03 12.27
CA ARG A 35 2.25 13.66 11.82
C ARG A 35 1.06 13.06 12.58
N CYS A 36 0.44 13.81 13.48
CA CYS A 36 -0.82 13.40 14.13
C CYS A 36 -2.02 13.74 13.23
N ALA A 37 -3.13 13.02 13.41
CA ALA A 37 -4.38 13.24 12.69
C ALA A 37 -4.23 13.20 11.15
N GLN A 38 -3.29 12.40 10.62
CA GLN A 38 -3.14 12.28 9.17
C GLN A 38 -4.40 11.65 8.59
N HIS A 39 -5.10 12.42 7.77
CA HIS A 39 -6.34 11.99 7.14
C HIS A 39 -6.05 10.96 6.05
N ASP A 40 -6.81 9.88 6.06
CA ASP A 40 -6.76 8.81 5.09
C ASP A 40 -8.19 8.25 4.89
N ARG A 41 -8.35 7.27 4.00
CA ARG A 41 -9.60 6.55 3.83
C ARG A 41 -9.41 5.08 4.14
N CYS A 42 -10.42 4.48 4.77
CA CYS A 42 -10.43 3.05 4.98
C CYS A 42 -10.48 2.33 3.63
N ARG A 43 -9.52 1.43 3.38
CA ARG A 43 -9.48 0.63 2.15
C ARG A 43 -10.67 -0.30 2.00
N GLU A 44 -11.29 -0.72 3.10
CA GLU A 44 -12.38 -1.69 3.12
C GLU A 44 -13.76 -1.04 2.94
N CYS A 45 -13.97 0.20 3.40
CA CYS A 45 -15.27 0.87 3.32
C CYS A 45 -15.25 2.31 2.76
N GLY A 46 -14.09 2.84 2.36
CA GLY A 46 -13.96 4.17 1.78
C GLY A 46 -14.17 5.37 2.72
N ASN A 47 -14.72 5.15 3.93
CA ASN A 47 -14.95 6.19 4.93
C ASN A 47 -13.64 6.83 5.44
N PRO A 48 -13.67 8.11 5.86
CA PRO A 48 -12.50 8.80 6.37
C PRO A 48 -11.99 8.21 7.68
N VAL A 49 -10.67 8.20 7.84
CA VAL A 49 -9.96 7.77 9.04
C VAL A 49 -8.82 8.75 9.34
N GLU A 50 -8.40 8.80 10.59
CA GLU A 50 -7.24 9.58 11.02
C GLU A 50 -6.19 8.66 11.65
N TRP A 51 -4.94 8.82 11.24
CA TRP A 51 -3.82 8.10 11.80
C TRP A 51 -3.21 8.82 13.00
N TYR A 52 -3.02 8.05 14.08
CA TYR A 52 -2.35 8.51 15.28
C TYR A 52 -1.23 7.56 15.68
N GLN A 53 -0.12 8.14 16.13
CA GLN A 53 0.99 7.38 16.72
C GLN A 53 0.61 6.91 18.12
N ARG A 54 1.17 5.78 18.55
CA ARG A 54 1.07 5.29 19.93
C ARG A 54 2.44 5.35 20.58
N ALA A 55 2.51 5.61 21.89
CA ALA A 55 3.77 5.84 22.59
C ALA A 55 4.80 4.69 22.46
N ARG A 56 4.34 3.44 22.36
CA ARG A 56 5.21 2.24 22.28
C ARG A 56 4.72 1.18 21.29
N ASP A 57 3.74 1.53 20.46
CA ASP A 57 2.99 0.58 19.64
C ASP A 57 2.81 1.08 18.21
N ARG A 58 2.31 0.19 17.34
CA ARG A 58 1.95 0.55 15.97
C ARG A 58 0.93 1.69 15.94
N PRO A 59 0.98 2.55 14.91
CA PRO A 59 -0.04 3.57 14.69
C PRO A 59 -1.45 2.96 14.64
N VAL A 60 -2.42 3.71 15.15
CA VAL A 60 -3.83 3.31 15.15
C VAL A 60 -4.63 4.23 14.25
N ARG A 61 -5.61 3.64 13.55
CA ARG A 61 -6.61 4.38 12.78
C ARG A 61 -7.80 4.68 13.68
N LEU A 62 -8.01 5.95 13.98
CA LEU A 62 -9.20 6.41 14.70
C LEU A 62 -10.24 6.92 13.70
N HIS A 63 -11.50 6.78 14.09
CA HIS A 63 -12.59 7.47 13.40
C HIS A 63 -12.50 8.98 13.71
N PRO A 64 -12.69 9.89 12.73
CA PRO A 64 -12.52 11.33 12.93
C PRO A 64 -13.51 11.95 13.94
N GLN A 65 -14.72 11.37 14.03
CA GLN A 65 -15.76 11.88 14.92
C GLN A 65 -15.50 11.48 16.38
N GLU A 66 -15.64 12.48 17.25
CA GLU A 66 -15.66 12.32 18.70
C GLU A 66 -17.06 11.95 19.19
N LEU A 67 -17.12 11.08 20.20
CA LEU A 67 -18.35 10.57 20.79
C LEU A 67 -18.36 10.80 22.29
N PRO A 68 -19.53 11.03 22.90
CA PRO A 68 -19.65 11.10 24.34
C PRO A 68 -19.11 9.83 24.98
N ALA A 69 -18.13 9.96 25.88
CA ALA A 69 -17.51 8.82 26.55
C ALA A 69 -18.56 7.99 27.30
N ALA A 70 -19.57 8.64 27.89
CA ALA A 70 -20.68 7.97 28.57
C ALA A 70 -21.45 6.96 27.71
N ALA A 71 -21.47 7.14 26.38
CA ALA A 71 -22.23 6.31 25.46
C ALA A 71 -21.42 5.15 24.83
N VAL A 72 -20.12 5.06 25.15
CA VAL A 72 -19.18 4.09 24.56
C VAL A 72 -18.57 3.24 25.69
N PRO A 73 -18.48 1.90 25.59
CA PRO A 73 -17.79 1.09 26.59
C PRO A 73 -16.30 1.41 26.66
N THR A 74 -15.71 1.33 27.86
CA THR A 74 -14.31 1.73 28.13
C THR A 74 -13.30 1.04 27.20
N ASP A 75 -13.52 -0.23 26.85
CA ASP A 75 -12.65 -1.02 25.96
C ASP A 75 -12.57 -0.48 24.53
N HIS A 76 -13.56 0.32 24.12
CA HIS A 76 -13.60 0.94 22.80
C HIS A 76 -13.14 2.39 22.81
N ARG A 77 -12.90 2.99 23.99
CA ARG A 77 -12.53 4.40 24.12
C ARG A 77 -11.06 4.59 23.83
N TRP A 78 -10.80 5.60 23.03
CA TRP A 78 -9.49 6.14 22.75
C TRP A 78 -9.51 7.64 23.02
N HIS A 79 -8.42 8.17 23.54
CA HIS A 79 -8.22 9.62 23.61
C HIS A 79 -6.92 9.98 22.90
N VAL A 80 -6.81 11.25 22.52
CA VAL A 80 -5.61 11.78 21.89
C VAL A 80 -5.01 12.81 22.83
N SER A 81 -3.82 12.52 23.34
CA SER A 81 -3.07 13.43 24.20
C SER A 81 -1.78 13.83 23.50
N SER A 82 -1.59 15.14 23.29
CA SER A 82 -0.42 15.72 22.61
C SER A 82 -0.06 15.05 21.27
N GLY A 83 -1.05 14.59 20.50
CA GLY A 83 -0.86 13.92 19.21
C GLY A 83 -0.60 12.41 19.29
N LEU A 84 -0.63 11.81 20.49
CA LEU A 84 -0.57 10.36 20.70
C LEU A 84 -1.94 9.79 21.00
N ALA A 85 -2.28 8.68 20.37
CA ALA A 85 -3.47 7.91 20.70
C ALA A 85 -3.20 6.97 21.88
N CYS A 86 -4.01 7.13 22.91
CA CYS A 86 -3.95 6.35 24.13
C CYS A 86 -5.25 5.52 24.27
N PRO A 87 -5.13 4.22 24.60
CA PRO A 87 -6.30 3.41 24.92
C PRO A 87 -6.89 3.86 26.27
N SER A 88 -8.18 3.61 26.47
CA SER A 88 -8.98 4.08 27.62
C SER A 88 -9.30 5.58 27.55
N GLY A 89 -10.28 6.03 28.35
CA GLY A 89 -10.57 7.45 28.52
C GLY A 89 -9.58 8.10 29.50
N ASP A 90 -9.16 9.33 29.21
CA ASP A 90 -8.39 10.21 30.10
C ASP A 90 -9.27 10.92 31.15
N GLY A 91 -10.53 10.47 31.31
CA GLY A 91 -11.54 11.16 32.11
C GLY A 91 -12.28 12.27 31.35
N SER A 92 -11.95 12.52 30.09
CA SER A 92 -12.70 13.44 29.23
C SER A 92 -14.14 12.97 29.00
N ALA A 93 -15.05 13.93 28.82
CA ALA A 93 -16.42 13.68 28.40
C ALA A 93 -16.51 13.12 26.97
N TRP A 94 -15.41 13.17 26.21
CA TRP A 94 -15.34 12.77 24.82
C TRP A 94 -14.30 11.66 24.62
N CYS A 95 -14.60 10.76 23.70
CA CYS A 95 -13.68 9.71 23.28
C CYS A 95 -13.74 9.55 21.76
N ARG A 96 -12.73 8.89 21.24
CA ARG A 96 -12.65 8.41 19.86
C ARG A 96 -12.71 6.90 19.85
N LEU A 97 -12.96 6.36 18.67
CA LEU A 97 -13.03 4.94 18.43
C LEU A 97 -11.99 4.54 17.41
N THR A 98 -11.48 3.31 17.50
CA THR A 98 -10.78 2.73 16.36
C THR A 98 -11.73 2.64 15.17
N HIS A 99 -11.27 2.94 13.97
CA HIS A 99 -12.10 2.75 12.79
C HIS A 99 -12.52 1.28 12.61
N ALA A 100 -11.68 0.33 13.01
CA ALA A 100 -11.96 -1.10 12.91
C ALA A 100 -13.22 -1.54 13.67
N SER A 101 -13.56 -0.92 14.81
CA SER A 101 -14.76 -1.26 15.59
C SER A 101 -16.05 -0.77 14.94
N VAL A 102 -15.96 0.28 14.11
CA VAL A 102 -17.12 0.90 13.43
C VAL A 102 -17.12 0.70 11.92
N CYS A 103 -16.14 -0.02 11.37
CA CYS A 103 -16.05 -0.29 9.95
C CYS A 103 -17.24 -1.16 9.50
N PRO A 104 -18.05 -0.71 8.52
CA PRO A 104 -19.18 -1.48 8.02
C PRO A 104 -18.76 -2.71 7.21
N ALA A 105 -17.52 -2.74 6.70
CA ALA A 105 -16.97 -3.88 5.96
C ALA A 105 -16.39 -4.99 6.85
N ARG A 106 -16.35 -4.77 8.18
CA ARG A 106 -15.90 -5.78 9.14
C ARG A 106 -17.06 -6.31 9.97
N ASP A 107 -17.13 -7.62 10.06
CA ASP A 107 -17.91 -8.29 11.10
C ASP A 107 -17.26 -7.98 12.44
N ALA A 108 -17.78 -6.96 13.12
CA ALA A 108 -17.50 -6.79 14.52
C ALA A 108 -18.64 -7.46 15.26
N GLY A 109 -18.31 -8.24 16.30
CA GLY A 109 -19.24 -8.66 17.35
C GLY A 109 -19.83 -7.47 18.16
N ALA A 110 -19.92 -6.28 17.55
CA ALA A 110 -20.42 -5.02 18.10
C ALA A 110 -21.96 -5.00 18.21
N ALA A 111 -22.56 -6.13 18.58
CA ALA A 111 -23.99 -6.27 18.76
C ALA A 111 -24.52 -5.67 20.08
N ALA A 112 -23.66 -5.12 20.95
CA ALA A 112 -24.07 -4.72 22.30
C ALA A 112 -24.29 -3.20 22.53
N VAL A 113 -23.87 -2.31 21.62
CA VAL A 113 -23.92 -0.85 21.88
C VAL A 113 -24.72 -0.10 20.81
N PRO A 114 -25.88 0.49 21.16
CA PRO A 114 -26.74 1.20 20.21
C PRO A 114 -26.06 2.34 19.44
N GLU A 115 -25.19 3.12 20.10
CA GLU A 115 -24.49 4.23 19.45
C GLU A 115 -23.43 3.76 18.43
N LEU A 116 -22.71 2.67 18.73
CA LEU A 116 -21.79 2.06 17.75
C LEU A 116 -22.55 1.50 16.55
N ALA A 117 -23.70 0.88 16.78
CA ALA A 117 -24.56 0.38 15.72
C ALA A 117 -25.15 1.53 14.86
N ARG A 118 -25.52 2.65 15.47
CA ARG A 118 -25.97 3.86 14.75
C ARG A 118 -24.85 4.41 13.88
N LEU A 119 -23.65 4.57 14.42
CA LEU A 119 -22.49 5.06 13.68
C LEU A 119 -22.13 4.11 12.52
N ARG A 120 -22.10 2.80 12.76
CA ARG A 120 -21.89 1.77 11.72
C ARG A 120 -22.92 1.89 10.59
N ARG A 121 -24.21 2.09 10.91
CA ARG A 121 -25.26 2.29 9.89
C ARG A 121 -25.03 3.54 9.06
N THR A 122 -24.68 4.67 9.68
CA THR A 122 -24.33 5.90 8.96
C THR A 122 -23.14 5.67 8.02
N LEU A 123 -22.09 5.00 8.50
CA LEU A 123 -20.91 4.67 7.70
C LEU A 123 -21.23 3.68 6.56
N ALA A 124 -22.16 2.74 6.77
CA ALA A 124 -22.62 1.83 5.72
C ALA A 124 -23.36 2.58 4.61
N VAL A 125 -24.27 3.51 4.97
CA VAL A 125 -24.96 4.37 4.00
C VAL A 125 -23.96 5.23 3.21
N ASN A 126 -22.97 5.82 3.90
CA ASN A 126 -21.92 6.58 3.24
C ASN A 126 -21.08 5.72 2.30
N THR A 127 -20.71 4.50 2.71
CA THR A 127 -20.00 3.54 1.85
C THR A 127 -20.78 3.26 0.57
N ARG A 128 -22.10 3.05 0.69
CA ARG A 128 -22.98 2.82 -0.46
C ARG A 128 -23.02 4.03 -1.39
N ARG A 129 -23.21 5.24 -0.84
CA ARG A 129 -23.17 6.49 -1.62
C ARG A 129 -21.84 6.68 -2.34
N LEU A 130 -20.73 6.39 -1.66
CA LEU A 130 -19.39 6.47 -2.26
C LEU A 130 -19.23 5.47 -3.41
N ALA A 131 -19.81 4.28 -3.28
CA ALA A 131 -19.84 3.26 -4.32
C ALA A 131 -20.70 3.66 -5.52
N ASP A 132 -21.92 4.12 -5.27
CA ASP A 132 -22.83 4.58 -6.32
C ASP A 132 -22.26 5.79 -7.08
N ALA A 133 -21.52 6.67 -6.40
CA ALA A 133 -20.81 7.81 -7.01
C ALA A 133 -19.51 7.43 -7.75
N GLY A 134 -19.11 6.15 -7.77
CA GLY A 134 -17.86 5.68 -8.38
C GLY A 134 -16.57 6.14 -7.68
N SER A 135 -16.70 6.84 -6.54
CA SER A 135 -15.58 7.33 -5.73
C SER A 135 -14.93 6.26 -4.85
N PHE A 136 -15.59 5.11 -4.73
CA PHE A 136 -15.13 3.92 -4.03
C PHE A 136 -15.60 2.69 -4.79
N THR A 137 -14.74 1.69 -4.97
CA THR A 137 -15.14 0.38 -5.48
C THR A 137 -14.87 -0.60 -4.36
N ALA A 138 -15.94 -1.14 -3.78
CA ALA A 138 -15.81 -2.21 -2.79
C ALA A 138 -15.12 -3.40 -3.45
N ALA A 139 -14.09 -3.95 -2.80
CA ALA A 139 -13.52 -5.22 -3.22
C ALA A 139 -14.62 -6.28 -3.05
N VAL A 140 -15.17 -6.78 -4.16
CA VAL A 140 -16.09 -7.91 -4.14
C VAL A 140 -15.34 -9.09 -3.50
N PRO A 141 -15.85 -9.73 -2.44
CA PRO A 141 -15.24 -10.94 -1.92
C PRO A 141 -15.25 -11.96 -3.05
N ALA A 142 -14.07 -12.41 -3.45
CA ALA A 142 -13.91 -13.39 -4.50
C ALA A 142 -14.64 -14.68 -4.07
N GLY A 143 -15.81 -14.93 -4.67
CA GLY A 143 -16.44 -16.24 -4.62
C GLY A 143 -15.51 -17.28 -5.27
N PRO A 144 -15.64 -18.57 -4.92
CA PRO A 144 -14.83 -19.62 -5.50
C PRO A 144 -14.99 -19.62 -7.02
N ALA A 145 -13.84 -19.59 -7.69
CA ALA A 145 -13.67 -19.26 -9.09
C ALA A 145 -14.56 -20.07 -10.05
N GLY A 146 -15.50 -19.38 -10.70
CA GLY A 146 -16.02 -19.79 -11.99
C GLY A 146 -14.94 -19.50 -13.04
N ARG A 147 -14.39 -20.56 -13.64
CA ARG A 147 -13.35 -20.52 -14.67
C ARG A 147 -13.80 -19.66 -15.85
N GLN A 148 -13.26 -18.46 -15.97
CA GLN A 148 -13.46 -17.56 -17.12
C GLN A 148 -12.30 -17.72 -18.12
N PRO A 149 -12.53 -17.46 -19.42
CA PRO A 149 -11.56 -17.71 -20.50
C PRO A 149 -10.28 -16.87 -20.34
N GLU A 150 -9.16 -17.37 -20.87
CA GLU A 150 -7.82 -16.79 -20.71
C GLU A 150 -7.69 -15.39 -21.35
N ASP A 151 -8.00 -14.36 -20.55
CA ASP A 151 -7.55 -12.99 -20.81
C ASP A 151 -6.02 -12.91 -20.74
N PRO A 152 -5.36 -12.04 -21.54
CA PRO A 152 -3.92 -11.81 -21.45
C PRO A 152 -3.55 -11.47 -20.01
N CYS A 153 -2.56 -12.18 -19.46
CA CYS A 153 -2.19 -12.12 -18.05
C CYS A 153 -1.73 -10.71 -17.68
N ARG A 154 -2.64 -9.84 -17.23
CA ARG A 154 -2.36 -8.48 -16.75
C ARG A 154 -2.50 -8.46 -15.23
N PRO A 155 -1.39 -8.44 -14.46
CA PRO A 155 -1.43 -8.36 -13.01
C PRO A 155 -2.15 -7.10 -12.55
N ALA A 156 -3.20 -7.25 -11.75
CA ALA A 156 -3.93 -6.12 -11.17
C ALA A 156 -3.05 -5.33 -10.17
N ARG A 157 -2.22 -6.05 -9.41
CA ARG A 157 -1.27 -5.49 -8.45
C ARG A 157 0.11 -6.12 -8.68
N PRO A 158 0.89 -5.58 -9.62
CA PRO A 158 2.18 -6.15 -9.99
C PRO A 158 3.22 -6.02 -8.87
N ALA A 159 4.01 -7.07 -8.66
CA ALA A 159 5.22 -6.99 -7.85
C ALA A 159 6.35 -6.31 -8.65
N VAL A 160 7.02 -5.34 -8.06
CA VAL A 160 8.06 -4.51 -8.68
C VAL A 160 9.32 -4.55 -7.83
N GLN A 161 10.47 -4.77 -8.45
CA GLN A 161 11.77 -4.68 -7.79
C GLN A 161 12.40 -3.32 -8.06
N ILE A 162 12.58 -2.54 -7.00
CA ILE A 162 13.15 -1.19 -7.02
C ILE A 162 14.31 -1.15 -6.03
N LEU A 163 15.52 -0.83 -6.49
CA LEU A 163 16.72 -0.82 -5.64
C LEU A 163 16.88 -2.14 -4.84
N TYR A 164 16.66 -3.28 -5.51
CA TYR A 164 16.70 -4.64 -4.93
C TYR A 164 15.69 -4.92 -3.81
N VAL A 165 14.73 -4.02 -3.57
CA VAL A 165 13.61 -4.23 -2.65
C VAL A 165 12.35 -4.51 -3.48
N ARG A 166 11.58 -5.53 -3.06
CA ARG A 166 10.31 -5.90 -3.72
C ARG A 166 9.16 -5.10 -3.11
N TYR A 167 8.38 -4.48 -3.96
CA TYR A 167 7.17 -3.75 -3.63
C TYR A 167 5.98 -4.33 -4.40
N LEU A 168 4.79 -4.20 -3.85
CA LEU A 168 3.52 -4.47 -4.50
C LEU A 168 2.92 -3.12 -4.90
N ALA A 169 2.62 -2.95 -6.18
CA ALA A 169 1.91 -1.77 -6.65
C ALA A 169 0.43 -1.81 -6.23
N ALA A 170 -0.18 -0.63 -6.03
CA ALA A 170 -1.62 -0.55 -5.79
C ALA A 170 -2.48 -0.86 -7.02
N ARG A 171 -1.93 -0.76 -8.24
CA ARG A 171 -2.64 -0.90 -9.53
C ARG A 171 -1.66 -1.31 -10.66
N PRO A 172 -2.15 -1.64 -11.87
CA PRO A 172 -1.28 -1.97 -12.99
C PRO A 172 -0.28 -0.86 -13.29
N LEU A 173 0.94 -1.21 -13.75
CA LEU A 173 2.06 -0.28 -13.88
C LEU A 173 1.76 0.93 -14.79
N ASP A 174 1.01 0.69 -15.86
CA ASP A 174 0.58 1.70 -16.83
C ASP A 174 -0.50 2.66 -16.27
N GLU A 175 -1.11 2.31 -15.14
CA GLU A 175 -2.10 3.12 -14.44
C GLU A 175 -1.52 3.87 -13.22
N ILE A 176 -0.26 3.67 -12.86
CA ILE A 176 0.34 4.37 -11.71
C ILE A 176 0.58 5.83 -12.07
N GLN A 177 -0.06 6.75 -11.32
CA GLN A 177 0.05 8.20 -11.52
C GLN A 177 1.15 8.80 -10.66
N CYS A 178 1.71 9.90 -11.15
CA CYS A 178 2.63 10.73 -10.38
C CYS A 178 2.00 11.21 -9.06
N VAL A 179 2.77 11.24 -7.98
CA VAL A 179 2.33 11.83 -6.68
C VAL A 179 2.57 13.32 -6.58
N ALA A 180 3.41 13.88 -7.46
CA ALA A 180 3.79 15.29 -7.40
C ALA A 180 2.60 16.22 -7.68
N GLN A 181 2.66 17.40 -7.07
CA GLN A 181 1.72 18.48 -7.24
C GLN A 181 2.03 19.29 -8.51
N THR A 182 1.00 19.61 -9.28
CA THR A 182 1.12 20.51 -10.44
C THR A 182 1.14 21.98 -10.00
N ARG A 183 1.46 22.91 -10.92
CA ARG A 183 1.34 24.36 -10.66
C ARG A 183 -0.07 24.80 -10.27
N ARG A 184 -1.11 24.07 -10.68
CA ARG A 184 -2.51 24.32 -10.32
C ARG A 184 -2.90 23.75 -8.95
N ARG A 185 -1.93 23.22 -8.19
CA ARG A 185 -2.09 22.55 -6.90
C ARG A 185 -2.83 21.21 -6.92
N ASP A 186 -3.21 20.71 -8.10
CA ASP A 186 -3.79 19.38 -8.29
C ASP A 186 -2.72 18.28 -8.40
N ARG A 187 -3.13 17.02 -8.16
CA ARG A 187 -2.27 15.85 -8.40
C ARG A 187 -1.92 15.76 -9.88
N CYS A 188 -0.65 15.50 -10.16
CA CYS A 188 -0.20 15.26 -11.53
C CYS A 188 -0.88 14.01 -12.11
N THR A 189 -1.58 14.19 -13.24
CA THR A 189 -2.29 13.12 -13.95
C THR A 189 -1.38 12.27 -14.84
N PHE A 190 -0.14 12.70 -15.07
CA PHE A 190 0.83 11.94 -15.85
C PHE A 190 1.20 10.63 -15.16
N ARG A 191 1.32 9.57 -15.96
CA ARG A 191 1.74 8.25 -15.49
C ARG A 191 3.23 8.21 -15.21
N MET A 192 3.63 7.33 -14.30
CA MET A 192 5.05 7.05 -14.04
C MET A 192 5.74 6.39 -15.22
N LEU A 193 5.06 5.43 -15.84
CA LEU A 193 5.51 4.74 -17.03
C LEU A 193 5.11 5.60 -18.24
N ALA A 194 6.06 6.40 -18.74
CA ALA A 194 5.85 7.19 -19.94
C ALA A 194 5.94 6.30 -21.19
N SER A 195 5.06 6.55 -22.17
CA SER A 195 5.12 5.90 -23.48
C SER A 195 6.46 6.19 -24.15
N GLY A 196 7.39 5.22 -24.17
CA GLY A 196 8.73 5.36 -24.76
C GLY A 196 9.85 5.75 -23.78
N GLY A 197 9.56 5.84 -22.47
CA GLY A 197 10.59 6.03 -21.44
C GLY A 197 11.34 4.75 -21.08
N PRO A 198 12.42 4.85 -20.28
CA PRO A 198 13.12 3.69 -19.73
C PRO A 198 12.16 2.83 -18.91
N ALA A 199 12.02 1.58 -19.33
CA ALA A 199 11.11 0.59 -18.77
C ALA A 199 11.90 -0.56 -18.14
N GLY A 200 11.41 -1.10 -17.03
CA GLY A 200 11.91 -2.35 -16.48
C GLY A 200 11.51 -3.55 -17.32
N VAL A 201 12.03 -4.71 -16.92
CA VAL A 201 11.81 -5.99 -17.61
C VAL A 201 11.05 -6.94 -16.70
N TRP A 202 10.04 -7.61 -17.24
CA TRP A 202 9.36 -8.67 -16.51
C TRP A 202 10.23 -9.91 -16.40
N ARG A 203 10.41 -10.43 -15.18
CA ARG A 203 11.20 -11.63 -14.89
C ARG A 203 10.44 -12.58 -13.99
N LEU A 204 10.61 -13.88 -14.20
CA LEU A 204 10.20 -14.88 -13.23
C LEU A 204 11.33 -15.08 -12.23
N VAL A 205 11.04 -14.86 -10.96
CA VAL A 205 12.00 -15.03 -9.86
C VAL A 205 11.39 -15.93 -8.79
N PRO A 206 12.20 -16.60 -7.97
CA PRO A 206 11.69 -17.34 -6.82
C PRO A 206 10.90 -16.41 -5.87
N ALA A 207 9.71 -16.85 -5.45
CA ALA A 207 8.87 -16.22 -4.42
C ALA A 207 9.45 -16.48 -3.01
N THR A 208 10.75 -16.21 -2.84
CA THR A 208 11.46 -16.38 -1.59
C THR A 208 11.08 -15.29 -0.59
N ALA A 209 10.77 -15.68 0.63
CA ALA A 209 10.61 -14.75 1.74
C ALA A 209 11.98 -14.12 2.10
N THR A 210 12.01 -12.80 2.23
CA THR A 210 13.25 -12.02 2.46
C THR A 210 13.78 -12.14 3.90
N GLN A 211 13.26 -13.04 4.74
CA GLN A 211 13.59 -13.15 6.16
C GLN A 211 13.68 -14.60 6.66
N GLY A 212 14.76 -15.33 6.38
CA GLY A 212 15.12 -16.56 7.10
C GLY A 212 14.02 -17.65 7.20
N GLN A 213 12.98 -17.56 6.39
CA GLN A 213 11.82 -18.42 6.38
C GLN A 213 12.01 -19.45 5.25
N LEU A 214 11.53 -20.67 5.50
CA LEU A 214 11.51 -21.75 4.52
C LEU A 214 10.98 -21.20 3.18
N ALA A 215 11.77 -21.39 2.12
CA ALA A 215 11.32 -21.05 0.78
C ALA A 215 9.99 -21.77 0.52
N LEU A 216 8.95 -21.04 0.11
CA LEU A 216 7.73 -21.67 -0.39
C LEU A 216 8.13 -22.62 -1.51
N PRO A 217 7.77 -23.92 -1.46
CA PRO A 217 8.23 -24.89 -2.44
C PRO A 217 7.86 -24.45 -3.86
N ALA A 218 8.88 -24.22 -4.69
CA ALA A 218 8.80 -24.06 -6.14
C ALA A 218 7.83 -22.98 -6.67
N GLU A 219 7.48 -21.96 -5.89
CA GLU A 219 6.71 -20.84 -6.41
C GLU A 219 7.62 -19.83 -7.11
N VAL A 220 7.53 -19.77 -8.44
CA VAL A 220 8.06 -18.66 -9.23
C VAL A 220 7.02 -17.54 -9.32
N MET A 221 7.47 -16.30 -9.28
CA MET A 221 6.62 -15.13 -9.36
C MET A 221 7.12 -14.15 -10.42
N ALA A 222 6.21 -13.52 -11.15
CA ALA A 222 6.48 -12.46 -12.09
C ALA A 222 6.73 -11.16 -11.33
N VAL A 223 7.92 -10.61 -11.51
CA VAL A 223 8.35 -9.34 -10.95
C VAL A 223 8.74 -8.41 -12.09
N TYR A 224 8.31 -7.15 -12.00
CA TYR A 224 8.80 -6.10 -12.87
C TYR A 224 10.13 -5.58 -12.30
N ASP A 225 11.22 -5.97 -12.94
CA ASP A 225 12.58 -5.68 -12.49
C ASP A 225 13.08 -4.36 -13.07
N LEU A 226 13.31 -3.38 -12.19
CA LEU A 226 13.90 -2.09 -12.54
C LEU A 226 15.43 -2.07 -12.35
N SER A 227 16.05 -3.17 -11.91
CA SER A 227 17.48 -3.17 -11.52
C SER A 227 18.42 -2.86 -12.68
N SER A 228 17.97 -3.05 -13.94
CA SER A 228 18.70 -2.66 -15.14
C SER A 228 18.63 -1.17 -15.46
N LEU A 229 17.76 -0.41 -14.81
CA LEU A 229 17.64 1.03 -15.02
C LEU A 229 18.71 1.79 -14.22
N PRO A 230 19.13 2.98 -14.69
CA PRO A 230 20.01 3.85 -13.93
C PRO A 230 19.46 4.13 -12.52
N TYR A 231 20.36 4.32 -11.55
CA TYR A 231 19.98 4.56 -10.14
C TYR A 231 18.97 5.71 -9.98
N GLY A 232 19.15 6.81 -10.72
CA GLY A 232 18.22 7.94 -10.71
C GLY A 232 16.81 7.58 -11.18
N GLU A 233 16.68 6.70 -12.17
CA GLU A 233 15.40 6.19 -12.62
C GLU A 233 14.76 5.28 -11.57
N GLN A 234 15.54 4.40 -10.93
CA GLN A 234 15.01 3.57 -9.84
C GLN A 234 14.54 4.43 -8.66
N LEU A 235 15.25 5.52 -8.34
CA LEU A 235 14.84 6.45 -7.29
C LEU A 235 13.57 7.23 -7.68
N ARG A 236 13.44 7.67 -8.94
CA ARG A 236 12.21 8.26 -9.48
C ARG A 236 11.03 7.30 -9.35
N TRP A 237 11.25 6.01 -9.65
CA TRP A 237 10.23 5.00 -9.49
C TRP A 237 9.84 4.84 -8.01
N ARG A 238 10.83 4.79 -7.10
CA ARG A 238 10.59 4.74 -5.66
C ARG A 238 9.79 5.93 -5.13
N THR A 239 10.01 7.13 -5.67
CA THR A 239 9.26 8.35 -5.28
C THR A 239 7.96 8.55 -6.07
N GLN A 240 7.59 7.62 -6.96
CA GLN A 240 6.38 7.68 -7.77
C GLN A 240 6.25 8.99 -8.57
N ARG A 241 7.34 9.47 -9.18
CA ARG A 241 7.32 10.70 -9.99
C ARG A 241 7.34 10.40 -11.49
N CYS A 242 6.62 11.19 -12.28
CA CYS A 242 6.75 11.14 -13.74
C CYS A 242 8.08 11.79 -14.18
N PRO A 243 8.59 11.52 -15.40
CA PRO A 243 9.86 12.07 -15.87
C PRO A 243 9.95 13.61 -15.78
N GLN A 244 8.85 14.31 -16.03
CA GLN A 244 8.80 15.79 -15.95
C GLN A 244 9.04 16.31 -14.52
N HIS A 245 8.37 15.71 -13.53
CA HIS A 245 8.54 16.08 -12.11
C HIS A 245 9.82 15.53 -11.48
N ALA A 246 10.45 14.53 -12.12
CA ALA A 246 11.77 14.07 -11.74
C ALA A 246 12.88 15.02 -12.21
N ALA A 247 12.74 15.60 -13.41
CA ALA A 247 13.69 16.56 -13.97
C ALA A 247 13.68 17.91 -13.23
N THR A 248 12.57 18.26 -12.57
CA THR A 248 12.42 19.49 -11.78
C THR A 248 11.84 19.16 -10.39
N PRO A 249 12.67 18.66 -9.46
CA PRO A 249 12.21 18.06 -8.21
C PRO A 249 11.73 19.07 -7.15
N THR A 250 11.37 20.29 -7.55
CA THR A 250 10.87 21.35 -6.65
C THR A 250 9.40 21.20 -6.31
N ALA A 251 8.65 20.39 -7.06
CA ALA A 251 7.25 20.11 -6.76
C ALA A 251 7.11 19.25 -5.48
N ALA A 252 6.23 19.68 -4.57
CA ALA A 252 5.84 18.90 -3.41
C ALA A 252 5.02 17.67 -3.81
N ASP A 253 5.03 16.63 -2.98
CA ASP A 253 4.17 15.45 -3.18
C ASP A 253 2.78 15.71 -2.57
N LEU A 254 1.73 15.50 -3.35
CA LEU A 254 0.33 15.67 -2.92
C LEU A 254 -0.29 14.37 -2.39
N ALA A 255 0.37 13.23 -2.65
CA ALA A 255 -0.07 11.91 -2.21
C ALA A 255 1.13 11.08 -1.74
N LEU A 256 0.88 10.09 -0.88
CA LEU A 256 1.88 9.08 -0.56
C LEU A 256 2.14 8.18 -1.77
N THR A 257 3.32 7.58 -1.81
CA THR A 257 3.62 6.56 -2.80
C THR A 257 2.75 5.33 -2.55
N ASP A 258 2.14 4.82 -3.61
CA ASP A 258 1.26 3.66 -3.63
C ASP A 258 2.04 2.33 -3.62
N TRP A 259 3.26 2.34 -3.07
CA TRP A 259 4.14 1.19 -2.93
C TRP A 259 3.94 0.51 -1.57
N GLU A 260 3.54 -0.76 -1.59
CA GLU A 260 3.46 -1.60 -0.39
C GLU A 260 4.68 -2.55 -0.36
N PRO A 261 5.39 -2.72 0.76
CA PRO A 261 6.46 -3.73 0.83
C PRO A 261 5.92 -5.12 0.51
N PHE A 262 6.54 -5.82 -0.43
CA PHE A 262 6.08 -7.15 -0.82
C PHE A 262 6.59 -8.20 0.17
N ASP A 263 5.65 -9.00 0.65
CA ASP A 263 5.86 -10.19 1.47
C ASP A 263 5.14 -11.37 0.81
N PRO A 264 5.84 -12.42 0.34
CA PRO A 264 5.21 -13.52 -0.39
C PRO A 264 4.19 -14.30 0.45
N LEU A 265 4.31 -14.34 1.77
CA LEU A 265 3.36 -15.06 2.64
C LEU A 265 2.06 -14.29 2.79
N VAL A 266 2.13 -12.97 2.92
CA VAL A 266 0.96 -12.09 3.04
C VAL A 266 0.30 -11.85 1.69
N HIS A 267 1.10 -11.77 0.63
CA HIS A 267 0.66 -11.36 -0.72
C HIS A 267 0.60 -12.51 -1.72
N GLN A 268 0.42 -13.75 -1.25
CA GLN A 268 0.29 -14.95 -2.10
C GLN A 268 -0.76 -14.78 -3.20
N ALA A 269 -1.87 -14.07 -2.93
CA ALA A 269 -2.93 -13.81 -3.91
C ALA A 269 -2.47 -12.95 -5.12
N TYR A 270 -1.34 -12.25 -4.98
CA TYR A 270 -0.74 -11.42 -6.02
C TYR A 270 0.54 -12.04 -6.61
N VAL A 271 0.85 -13.29 -6.24
CA VAL A 271 1.93 -14.07 -6.84
C VAL A 271 1.45 -14.63 -8.18
N HIS A 272 1.90 -14.00 -9.27
CA HIS A 272 1.61 -14.46 -10.62
C HIS A 272 2.73 -15.36 -11.13
N ARG A 273 2.44 -16.62 -11.47
CA ARG A 273 3.45 -17.60 -11.92
C ARG A 273 3.78 -17.53 -13.41
N ARG A 274 3.07 -16.68 -14.18
CA ARG A 274 3.27 -16.48 -15.61
C ARG A 274 3.72 -15.05 -15.87
N LEU A 275 4.62 -14.87 -16.84
CA LEU A 275 4.98 -13.52 -17.29
C LEU A 275 3.76 -12.85 -17.93
N PRO A 276 3.55 -11.54 -17.68
CA PRO A 276 2.52 -10.81 -18.38
C PRO A 276 2.76 -10.82 -19.89
N THR A 277 1.78 -11.31 -20.65
CA THR A 277 1.81 -11.22 -22.11
C THR A 277 1.54 -9.78 -22.49
N HIS A 278 2.61 -9.03 -22.77
CA HIS A 278 2.48 -7.77 -23.48
C HIS A 278 2.06 -8.11 -24.91
N SER A 279 0.77 -8.13 -25.19
CA SER A 279 0.28 -8.02 -26.56
C SER A 279 0.59 -6.60 -27.05
N ARG A 280 1.87 -6.36 -27.34
CA ARG A 280 2.30 -5.26 -28.19
C ARG A 280 1.72 -5.61 -29.56
N ARG A 281 0.56 -5.05 -29.91
CA ARG A 281 0.11 -5.10 -31.30
C ARG A 281 1.28 -4.61 -32.16
N PRO A 282 1.80 -5.41 -33.10
CA PRO A 282 2.63 -4.87 -34.14
C PRO A 282 1.77 -3.84 -34.85
N HIS A 283 2.20 -2.58 -34.85
CA HIS A 283 1.73 -1.66 -35.86
C HIS A 283 2.24 -2.22 -37.18
N PRO A 284 1.38 -2.62 -38.15
CA PRO A 284 1.85 -3.01 -39.46
C PRO A 284 2.64 -1.85 -40.03
N GLY A 285 3.89 -2.13 -40.34
CA GLY A 285 4.88 -1.13 -40.70
C GLY A 285 4.45 -0.28 -41.88
N SER A 286 4.93 0.95 -41.84
CA SER A 286 5.33 1.75 -42.98
C SER A 286 5.81 0.88 -44.15
N GLY A 287 4.97 0.77 -45.17
CA GLY A 287 5.36 0.38 -46.51
C GLY A 287 5.99 1.58 -47.20
N THR A 288 7.31 1.55 -47.31
CA THR A 288 8.13 2.36 -48.20
C THR A 288 7.65 2.20 -49.64
N GLN A 289 7.34 3.30 -50.34
CA GLN A 289 7.48 3.34 -51.80
C GLN A 289 8.62 4.26 -52.18
N LYS A 290 9.68 3.61 -52.67
CA LYS A 290 10.84 4.21 -53.33
C LYS A 290 10.40 4.99 -54.57
N ALA A 291 11.10 6.10 -54.80
CA ALA A 291 11.20 6.76 -56.09
C ALA A 291 11.76 5.82 -57.16
N VAL A 292 11.21 5.88 -58.37
CA VAL A 292 11.90 5.58 -59.62
C VAL A 292 11.34 6.50 -60.72
N ARG A 293 12.26 7.32 -61.25
CA ARG A 293 12.34 8.03 -62.55
C ARG A 293 11.25 9.01 -62.95
#